data_AF-A0A657AX09-F1
#
_entry.id   AF-A0A657AX09-F1
#
_cell.length_a   1.000
_cell.length_b   1.000
_cell.length_c   1.000
_cell.angle_alpha   90.00
_cell.angle_beta   90.00
_cell.angle_gamma   90.00
#
_symmetry.space_group_name_H-M   'P 1'
#
loop_
_entity.id
_entity.type
_entity.pdbx_description
1 polymer ?
#
loop_
_entity_poly.entity_id
_entity_poly.type
_entity_poly.pdbx_seq_one_letter_code
_entity_poly.pdbx_strand_id
1 'polypeptide(L)'
;MYRERIAETPAKSPEALHLKSLMLTYHDYQLNSLSHQGSAMKCRLAEWQTERLKATHADLYDNFNFRSGIDFLLEELYGAHDFSARDRDLERIFPKLLKLLPKNLINTVANLVELNLLTQQLDDQLVQYLMSINASDINESLYVEAYQKASTAQQRQRQLDLVKAAGELLDKHAHNPLLRLTLNWTKKPAKKAGLEELHGFLLRGLDAFYEMSDVDVLMQTLIERESHILSNILNNRPNPFQS
;
A
#
# COMPACT_ATOMS: atom_id res chain seq x y z
N MET A 1 12.89 21.37 1.63
CA MET A 1 13.45 21.02 2.95
C MET A 1 13.48 19.50 3.24
N TYR A 2 12.40 18.72 3.13
CA TYR A 2 12.49 17.25 3.35
C TYR A 2 13.23 16.51 2.23
N ARG A 3 12.93 16.83 0.96
CA ARG A 3 13.68 16.31 -0.19
C ARG A 3 15.20 16.48 -0.08
N GLU A 4 15.64 17.71 0.21
CA GLU A 4 17.06 18.05 0.38
C GLU A 4 17.68 17.26 1.53
N ARG A 5 16.98 17.17 2.67
CA ARG A 5 17.42 16.37 3.81
C ARG A 5 17.59 14.89 3.43
N ILE A 6 16.66 14.31 2.67
CA ILE A 6 16.78 12.94 2.16
C ILE A 6 18.01 12.83 1.25
N ALA A 7 18.19 13.78 0.32
CA ALA A 7 19.31 13.82 -0.61
C ALA A 7 20.67 13.98 0.07
N GLU A 8 20.76 14.72 1.17
CA GLU A 8 21.99 14.94 1.93
C GLU A 8 22.28 13.81 2.94
N THR A 9 21.27 13.02 3.30
CA THR A 9 21.45 11.93 4.25
C THR A 9 22.42 10.88 3.69
N PRO A 10 23.50 10.52 4.41
CA PRO A 10 24.46 9.53 3.95
C PRO A 10 23.84 8.13 3.89
N ALA A 11 23.95 7.48 2.73
CA ALA A 11 23.55 6.09 2.52
C ALA A 11 24.77 5.31 2.01
N LYS A 12 25.17 4.26 2.74
CA LYS A 12 26.44 3.54 2.48
C LYS A 12 26.26 2.13 1.92
N SER A 13 25.09 1.51 2.14
CA SER A 13 24.80 0.17 1.64
C SER A 13 23.89 0.23 0.40
N PRO A 14 23.87 -0.82 -0.45
CA PRO A 14 22.96 -0.90 -1.58
C PRO A 14 21.49 -0.72 -1.17
N GLU A 15 21.07 -1.32 -0.05
CA GLU A 15 19.70 -1.22 0.45
C GLU A 15 19.36 0.20 0.89
N ALA A 16 20.30 0.89 1.55
CA ALA A 16 20.14 2.28 1.96
C ALA A 16 20.09 3.24 0.77
N LEU A 17 20.90 2.99 -0.26
CA LEU A 17 20.90 3.78 -1.49
C LEU A 17 19.59 3.57 -2.27
N HIS A 18 19.11 2.34 -2.34
CA HIS A 18 17.83 2.02 -2.96
C HIS A 18 16.66 2.70 -2.23
N LEU A 19 16.57 2.56 -0.91
CA LEU A 19 15.53 3.25 -0.12
C LEU A 19 15.62 4.78 -0.29
N LYS A 20 16.83 5.35 -0.31
CA LYS A 20 17.02 6.79 -0.55
C LYS A 20 16.47 7.22 -1.90
N SER A 21 16.75 6.46 -2.95
CA SER A 21 16.24 6.71 -4.30
C SER A 21 14.70 6.66 -4.31
N LEU A 22 14.11 5.63 -3.71
CA LEU A 22 12.66 5.50 -3.59
C LEU A 22 12.03 6.67 -2.83
N MET A 23 12.61 7.08 -1.71
CA MET A 23 12.11 8.21 -0.92
C MET A 23 12.16 9.54 -1.69
N LEU A 24 13.18 9.76 -2.53
CA LEU A 24 13.25 10.94 -3.40
C LEU A 24 12.18 10.88 -4.50
N THR A 25 12.04 9.75 -5.17
CA THR A 25 11.00 9.54 -6.18
C THR A 25 9.60 9.70 -5.58
N TYR A 26 9.41 9.18 -4.36
CA TYR A 26 8.15 9.28 -3.64
C TYR A 26 7.83 10.72 -3.28
N HIS A 27 8.79 11.47 -2.74
CA HIS A 27 8.62 12.90 -2.49
C HIS A 27 8.23 13.67 -3.75
N ASP A 28 8.94 13.42 -4.85
CA ASP A 28 8.69 14.10 -6.13
C ASP A 28 7.31 13.74 -6.71
N TYR A 29 6.90 12.49 -6.55
CA TYR A 29 5.56 12.03 -6.92
C TYR A 29 4.47 12.76 -6.13
N GLN A 30 4.64 12.93 -4.81
CA GLN A 30 3.66 13.59 -3.94
C GLN A 30 3.44 15.08 -4.25
N LEU A 31 4.43 15.75 -4.85
CA LEU A 31 4.28 17.13 -5.29
C LEU A 31 3.35 17.26 -6.51
N ASN A 32 3.12 16.17 -7.24
CA ASN A 32 2.23 16.15 -8.40
C ASN A 32 0.80 15.86 -7.95
N SER A 33 0.09 16.90 -7.52
CA SER A 33 -1.32 16.79 -7.17
C SER A 33 -2.19 16.64 -8.42
N LEU A 34 -3.11 15.67 -8.41
CA LEU A 34 -4.21 15.62 -9.38
C LEU A 34 -5.05 16.89 -9.32
N SER A 35 -5.73 17.21 -10.42
CA SER A 35 -6.76 18.25 -10.43
C SER A 35 -7.88 17.91 -9.43
N HIS A 36 -8.73 18.87 -9.07
CA HIS A 36 -9.90 18.60 -8.22
C HIS A 36 -10.79 17.49 -8.79
N GLN A 37 -10.99 17.48 -10.11
CA GLN A 37 -11.75 16.42 -10.79
C GLN A 37 -11.03 15.07 -10.73
N GLY A 38 -9.70 15.05 -10.90
CA GLY A 38 -8.91 13.82 -10.77
C GLY A 38 -8.93 13.26 -9.35
N SER A 39 -8.87 14.12 -8.34
CA SER A 39 -8.98 13.69 -6.93
C SER A 39 -10.34 13.06 -6.64
N ALA A 40 -11.43 13.65 -7.13
CA ALA A 40 -12.77 13.07 -7.00
C ALA A 40 -12.91 11.72 -7.72
N MET A 41 -12.33 11.59 -8.92
CA MET A 41 -12.30 10.32 -9.65
C MET A 41 -11.46 9.26 -8.91
N LYS A 42 -10.34 9.66 -8.30
CA LYS A 42 -9.51 8.76 -7.48
C LYS A 42 -10.27 8.21 -6.27
N CYS A 43 -11.07 9.02 -5.59
CA CYS A 43 -11.94 8.53 -4.51
C CYS A 43 -12.95 7.49 -5.00
N ARG A 44 -13.62 7.74 -6.13
CA ARG A 44 -14.56 6.76 -6.73
C ARG A 44 -13.86 5.47 -7.15
N LEU A 45 -12.64 5.59 -7.68
CA LEU A 45 -11.83 4.42 -8.05
C LEU A 45 -11.49 3.58 -6.81
N ALA A 46 -11.07 4.22 -5.73
CA ALA A 46 -10.77 3.56 -4.46
C ALA A 46 -12.00 2.85 -3.88
N GLU A 47 -13.17 3.51 -3.90
CA GLU A 47 -14.45 2.91 -3.49
C GLU A 47 -14.79 1.68 -4.35
N TRP A 48 -14.69 1.80 -5.67
CA TRP A 48 -14.96 0.69 -6.59
C TRP A 48 -14.00 -0.48 -6.37
N GLN A 49 -12.69 -0.21 -6.23
CA GLN A 49 -11.67 -1.25 -5.99
C GLN A 49 -11.91 -1.96 -4.67
N THR A 50 -12.30 -1.22 -3.63
CA THR A 50 -12.65 -1.76 -2.30
C THR A 50 -13.83 -2.71 -2.39
N GLU A 51 -14.92 -2.29 -3.02
CA GLU A 51 -16.13 -3.12 -3.15
C GLU A 51 -15.89 -4.33 -4.04
N ARG A 52 -15.08 -4.19 -5.11
CA ARG A 52 -14.64 -5.32 -5.93
C ARG A 52 -13.84 -6.33 -5.11
N LEU A 53 -12.88 -5.87 -4.31
CA LEU A 53 -12.05 -6.75 -3.48
C LEU A 53 -12.91 -7.51 -2.46
N LYS A 54 -13.84 -6.83 -1.78
CA LYS A 54 -14.79 -7.48 -0.87
C LYS A 54 -15.65 -8.52 -1.59
N ALA A 55 -16.15 -8.21 -2.77
CA ALA A 55 -16.99 -9.12 -3.54
C ALA A 55 -16.22 -10.37 -4.02
N THR A 56 -15.00 -10.21 -4.54
CA THR A 56 -14.19 -11.33 -5.05
C THR A 56 -13.52 -12.16 -3.93
N HIS A 57 -13.53 -11.67 -2.70
CA HIS A 57 -12.98 -12.32 -1.52
C HIS A 57 -13.99 -12.42 -0.38
N ALA A 58 -15.28 -12.55 -0.70
CA ALA A 58 -16.35 -12.52 0.29
C ALA A 58 -16.18 -13.59 1.38
N ASP A 59 -15.70 -14.78 1.02
CA ASP A 59 -15.39 -15.85 1.97
C ASP A 59 -14.27 -15.51 2.95
N LEU A 60 -13.29 -14.70 2.54
CA LEU A 60 -12.25 -14.18 3.44
C LEU A 60 -12.81 -13.03 4.27
N TYR A 61 -13.60 -12.14 3.67
CA TYR A 61 -14.15 -10.95 4.34
C TYR A 61 -15.19 -11.30 5.42
N ASP A 62 -16.05 -12.28 5.14
CA ASP A 62 -17.08 -12.76 6.06
C ASP A 62 -16.51 -13.67 7.16
N ASN A 63 -15.25 -14.11 7.02
CA ASN A 63 -14.56 -14.85 8.06
C ASN A 63 -14.08 -13.90 9.17
N PHE A 64 -14.67 -14.05 10.37
CA PHE A 64 -14.33 -13.26 11.55
C PHE A 64 -12.82 -13.27 11.88
N ASN A 65 -12.12 -14.36 11.56
CA ASN A 65 -10.67 -14.49 11.79
C ASN A 65 -9.83 -13.56 10.91
N PHE A 66 -10.34 -13.12 9.76
CA PHE A 66 -9.59 -12.31 8.80
C PHE A 66 -10.12 -10.88 8.67
N ARG A 67 -11.34 -10.63 9.14
CA ARG A 67 -12.05 -9.38 8.94
C ARG A 67 -11.27 -8.15 9.42
N SER A 68 -10.66 -8.19 10.62
CA SER A 68 -9.87 -7.07 11.15
C SER A 68 -8.69 -6.71 10.27
N GLY A 69 -7.95 -7.72 9.79
CA GLY A 69 -6.83 -7.53 8.86
C GLY A 69 -7.28 -6.98 7.52
N ILE A 70 -8.38 -7.50 6.96
CA ILE A 70 -8.91 -7.01 5.69
C ILE A 70 -9.44 -5.57 5.81
N ASP A 71 -10.20 -5.26 6.86
CA ASP A 71 -10.68 -3.89 7.13
C ASP A 71 -9.49 -2.93 7.25
N PHE A 72 -8.43 -3.30 7.98
CA PHE A 72 -7.20 -2.51 8.03
C PHE A 72 -6.58 -2.28 6.65
N LEU A 73 -6.43 -3.33 5.82
CA LEU A 73 -5.86 -3.19 4.48
C LEU A 73 -6.70 -2.26 3.60
N LEU A 74 -8.04 -2.41 3.63
CA LEU A 74 -8.95 -1.61 2.82
C LEU A 74 -9.00 -0.15 3.28
N GLU A 75 -8.99 0.12 4.59
CA GLU A 75 -9.08 1.48 5.12
C GLU A 75 -7.75 2.23 5.09
N GLU A 76 -6.65 1.56 5.45
CA GLU A 76 -5.36 2.21 5.69
C GLU A 76 -4.42 2.16 4.48
N LEU A 77 -4.66 1.27 3.51
CA LEU A 77 -3.85 1.19 2.27
C LEU A 77 -4.62 1.61 1.03
N TYR A 78 -5.91 1.25 0.93
CA TYR A 78 -6.76 1.55 -0.23
C TYR A 78 -7.83 2.62 0.01
N GLY A 79 -7.95 3.12 1.25
CA GLY A 79 -9.01 4.06 1.60
C GLY A 79 -8.89 5.39 0.85
N ALA A 80 -10.04 6.02 0.57
CA ALA A 80 -10.11 7.34 -0.08
C ALA A 80 -9.65 8.52 0.83
N HIS A 81 -8.89 8.24 1.89
CA HIS A 81 -8.45 9.21 2.88
C HIS A 81 -7.10 9.84 2.51
N ASP A 82 -6.84 11.04 3.03
CA ASP A 82 -5.56 11.73 2.83
C ASP A 82 -4.44 11.12 3.69
N PHE A 83 -3.53 10.38 3.06
CA PHE A 83 -2.37 9.76 3.72
C PHE A 83 -1.15 10.70 3.84
N SER A 84 -1.24 11.95 3.37
CA SER A 84 -0.09 12.87 3.29
C SER A 84 0.58 13.11 4.64
N ALA A 85 -0.16 13.03 5.75
CA ALA A 85 0.42 13.19 7.09
C ALA A 85 1.32 12.00 7.48
N ARG A 86 0.89 10.77 7.20
CA ARG A 86 1.69 9.55 7.41
C ARG A 86 2.95 9.59 6.56
N ASP A 87 2.84 10.06 5.32
CA ASP A 87 3.97 10.10 4.41
C ASP A 87 5.01 11.16 4.82
N ARG A 88 4.55 12.35 5.26
CA ARG A 88 5.44 13.36 5.87
C ARG A 88 6.17 12.83 7.10
N ASP A 89 5.49 12.06 7.95
CA ASP A 89 6.11 11.43 9.12
C ASP A 89 7.25 10.48 8.69
N LEU A 90 7.04 9.69 7.63
CA LEU A 90 8.03 8.79 7.06
C LEU A 90 9.26 9.55 6.53
N GLU A 91 9.06 10.58 5.71
CA GLU A 91 10.16 11.43 5.21
C GLU A 91 10.97 12.04 6.35
N ARG A 92 10.29 12.45 7.41
CA ARG A 92 10.91 13.09 8.56
C ARG A 92 11.82 12.16 9.34
N ILE A 93 11.46 10.87 9.43
CA ILE A 93 12.27 9.86 10.13
C ILE A 93 13.33 9.20 9.26
N PHE A 94 13.33 9.43 7.96
CA PHE A 94 14.27 8.80 7.02
C PHE A 94 15.74 8.79 7.49
N PRO A 95 16.34 9.90 7.99
CA PRO A 95 17.71 9.87 8.47
C PRO A 95 17.92 8.94 9.67
N LYS A 96 16.91 8.84 10.56
CA LYS A 96 16.94 7.94 11.71
C LYS A 96 16.75 6.49 11.29
N LEU A 97 15.88 6.22 10.30
CA LEU A 97 15.69 4.88 9.75
C LEU A 97 17.02 4.30 9.24
N LEU A 98 17.76 5.05 8.42
CA LEU A 98 19.06 4.59 7.91
C LEU A 98 20.12 4.42 9.00
N LYS A 99 20.07 5.23 10.06
CA LYS A 99 21.05 5.16 11.16
C LYS A 99 20.79 3.99 12.10
N LEU A 100 19.53 3.63 12.34
CA LEU A 100 19.12 2.74 13.43
C LEU A 100 18.75 1.33 12.96
N LEU A 101 18.25 1.18 11.74
CA LEU A 101 17.77 -0.12 11.27
C LEU A 101 18.91 -0.99 10.71
N PRO A 102 18.89 -2.30 10.98
CA PRO A 102 19.76 -3.25 10.29
C PRO A 102 19.38 -3.34 8.81
N LYS A 103 20.33 -3.77 7.96
CA LYS A 103 20.20 -3.78 6.49
C LYS A 103 18.96 -4.53 5.99
N ASN A 104 18.64 -5.66 6.59
CA ASN A 104 17.45 -6.45 6.24
C ASN A 104 16.14 -5.70 6.50
N LEU A 105 16.07 -4.91 7.59
CA LEU A 105 14.91 -4.06 7.86
C LEU A 105 14.87 -2.82 6.96
N ILE A 106 16.02 -2.29 6.53
CA ILE A 106 16.06 -1.22 5.51
C ILE A 106 15.45 -1.72 4.20
N ASN A 107 15.79 -2.92 3.75
CA ASN A 107 15.21 -3.51 2.54
C ASN A 107 13.70 -3.74 2.69
N THR A 108 13.27 -4.16 3.87
CA THR A 108 11.84 -4.32 4.20
C THR A 108 11.09 -2.99 4.06
N VAL A 109 11.65 -1.92 4.63
CA VAL A 109 11.07 -0.57 4.50
C VAL A 109 11.07 -0.13 3.04
N ALA A 110 12.12 -0.43 2.27
CA ALA A 110 12.17 -0.13 0.84
C ALA A 110 11.02 -0.79 0.07
N ASN A 111 10.76 -2.07 0.30
CA ASN A 111 9.64 -2.78 -0.33
C ASN A 111 8.28 -2.14 0.03
N LEU A 112 8.07 -1.75 1.28
CA LEU A 112 6.82 -1.09 1.70
C LEU A 112 6.64 0.29 1.07
N VAL A 113 7.72 1.08 0.97
CA VAL A 113 7.71 2.38 0.29
C VAL A 113 7.45 2.22 -1.20
N GLU A 114 8.11 1.24 -1.84
CA GLU A 114 7.88 0.93 -3.26
C GLU A 114 6.45 0.47 -3.51
N LEU A 115 5.90 -0.39 -2.65
CA LEU A 115 4.52 -0.86 -2.76
C LEU A 115 3.54 0.31 -2.72
N ASN A 116 3.70 1.22 -1.75
CA ASN A 116 2.86 2.40 -1.61
C ASN A 116 2.98 3.31 -2.84
N LEU A 117 4.20 3.65 -3.25
CA LEU A 117 4.46 4.47 -4.45
C LEU A 117 3.84 3.85 -5.70
N LEU A 118 4.11 2.57 -5.96
CA LEU A 118 3.65 1.88 -7.16
C LEU A 118 2.13 1.77 -7.19
N THR A 119 1.48 1.50 -6.05
CA THR A 119 0.02 1.46 -5.94
C THR A 119 -0.59 2.82 -6.30
N GLN A 120 -0.09 3.90 -5.71
CA GLN A 120 -0.60 5.25 -6.00
C GLN A 120 -0.37 5.65 -7.47
N GLN A 121 0.79 5.32 -8.05
CA GLN A 121 1.08 5.57 -9.47
C GLN A 121 0.14 4.80 -10.40
N LEU A 122 -0.17 3.55 -10.07
CA LEU A 122 -1.07 2.72 -10.86
C LEU A 122 -2.52 3.24 -10.78
N ASP A 123 -2.95 3.70 -9.61
CA ASP A 123 -4.28 4.29 -9.45
C ASP A 123 -4.39 5.63 -10.18
N ASP A 124 -3.36 6.46 -10.15
CA ASP A 124 -3.32 7.69 -10.95
C ASP A 124 -3.37 7.42 -12.45
N GLN A 125 -2.69 6.37 -12.93
CA GLN A 125 -2.76 5.95 -14.33
C GLN A 125 -4.20 5.53 -14.72
N LEU A 126 -4.87 4.76 -13.87
CA LEU A 126 -6.28 4.38 -14.07
C LEU A 126 -7.17 5.63 -14.12
N VAL A 127 -7.00 6.56 -13.16
CA VAL A 127 -7.76 7.81 -13.11
C VAL A 127 -7.54 8.64 -14.37
N GLN A 128 -6.29 8.83 -14.80
CA GLN A 128 -5.97 9.60 -16.00
C GLN A 128 -6.63 9.00 -17.24
N TYR A 129 -6.62 7.66 -17.37
CA TYR A 129 -7.29 6.98 -18.47
C TYR A 129 -8.80 7.18 -18.42
N LEU A 130 -9.44 6.91 -17.28
CA LEU A 130 -10.90 7.07 -17.09
C LEU A 130 -11.35 8.51 -17.38
N MET A 131 -10.56 9.51 -16.97
CA MET A 131 -10.83 10.91 -17.29
C MET A 131 -10.69 11.21 -18.79
N SER A 132 -9.70 10.61 -19.46
CA SER A 132 -9.47 10.85 -20.90
C SER A 132 -10.62 10.36 -21.78
N ILE A 133 -11.36 9.35 -21.33
CA ILE A 133 -12.58 8.84 -22.00
C ILE A 133 -13.87 9.48 -21.46
N ASN A 134 -13.76 10.49 -20.60
CA ASN A 134 -14.88 11.17 -19.93
C ASN A 134 -15.83 10.21 -19.19
N ALA A 135 -15.28 9.19 -18.52
CA ALA A 135 -16.08 8.26 -17.72
C ALA A 135 -16.82 9.04 -16.62
N SER A 136 -18.15 8.91 -16.57
CA SER A 136 -18.99 9.52 -15.54
C SER A 136 -19.05 8.70 -14.25
N ASP A 137 -18.84 7.38 -14.37
CA ASP A 137 -18.85 6.40 -13.28
C ASP A 137 -17.92 5.23 -13.62
N ILE A 138 -17.62 4.38 -12.62
CA ILE A 138 -16.73 3.22 -12.76
C ILE A 138 -17.57 1.95 -12.65
N ASN A 139 -17.50 1.11 -13.68
CA ASN A 139 -18.10 -0.22 -13.70
C ASN A 139 -17.05 -1.25 -14.14
N GLU A 140 -17.42 -2.53 -14.11
CA GLU A 140 -16.54 -3.64 -14.46
C GLU A 140 -15.86 -3.45 -15.83
N SER A 141 -16.65 -3.11 -16.86
CA SER A 141 -16.13 -2.95 -18.22
C SER A 141 -15.11 -1.83 -18.32
N LEU A 142 -15.43 -0.66 -17.75
CA LEU A 142 -14.54 0.51 -17.78
C LEU A 142 -13.29 0.29 -16.93
N TYR A 143 -13.42 -0.37 -15.79
CA TYR A 143 -12.27 -0.70 -14.95
C TYR A 143 -11.33 -1.67 -15.66
N VAL A 144 -11.86 -2.75 -16.26
CA VAL A 144 -11.06 -3.73 -17.01
C VAL A 144 -10.36 -3.06 -18.19
N GLU A 145 -11.07 -2.23 -18.95
CA GLU A 145 -10.49 -1.46 -20.06
C GLU A 145 -9.36 -0.54 -19.56
N ALA A 146 -9.61 0.24 -18.50
CA ALA A 146 -8.59 1.11 -17.90
C ALA A 146 -7.38 0.31 -17.41
N TYR A 147 -7.60 -0.84 -16.78
CA TYR A 147 -6.55 -1.71 -16.28
C TYR A 147 -5.62 -2.22 -17.39
N GLN A 148 -6.21 -2.61 -18.53
CA GLN A 148 -5.47 -3.06 -19.71
C GLN A 148 -4.74 -1.93 -20.44
N LYS A 149 -5.30 -0.72 -20.47
CA LYS A 149 -4.76 0.40 -21.25
C LYS A 149 -3.78 1.28 -20.48
N ALA A 150 -3.97 1.42 -19.18
CA ALA A 150 -3.23 2.37 -18.36
C ALA A 150 -2.02 1.76 -17.65
N SER A 151 -2.02 0.44 -17.39
CA SER A 151 -0.96 -0.25 -16.65
C SER A 151 -0.33 -1.39 -17.44
N THR A 152 0.95 -1.65 -17.19
CA THR A 152 1.66 -2.78 -17.81
C THR A 152 1.59 -4.04 -16.95
N ALA A 153 1.65 -5.21 -17.60
CA ALA A 153 1.74 -6.50 -16.91
C ALA A 153 2.91 -6.56 -15.93
N GLN A 154 4.06 -5.98 -16.30
CA GLN A 154 5.25 -5.93 -15.45
C GLN A 154 5.02 -5.12 -14.17
N GLN A 155 4.40 -3.95 -14.26
CA GLN A 155 4.10 -3.14 -13.07
C GLN A 155 3.12 -3.86 -12.13
N ARG A 156 2.09 -4.50 -12.68
CA ARG A 156 1.10 -5.24 -11.88
C ARG A 156 1.68 -6.48 -11.23
N GLN A 157 2.54 -7.22 -11.94
CA GLN A 157 3.27 -8.33 -11.33
C GLN A 157 4.19 -7.85 -10.21
N ARG A 158 4.92 -6.74 -10.42
CA ARG A 158 5.75 -6.15 -9.37
C ARG A 158 4.94 -5.74 -8.14
N GLN A 159 3.74 -5.17 -8.35
CA GLN A 159 2.83 -4.84 -7.26
C GLN A 159 2.45 -6.09 -6.46
N LEU A 160 2.06 -7.19 -7.12
CA LEU A 160 1.73 -8.45 -6.44
C LEU A 160 2.92 -9.03 -5.67
N ASP A 161 4.12 -9.01 -6.25
CA ASP A 161 5.34 -9.48 -5.58
C ASP A 161 5.63 -8.68 -4.30
N LEU A 162 5.39 -7.36 -4.33
CA LEU A 162 5.55 -6.48 -3.18
C LEU A 162 4.48 -6.70 -2.11
N VAL A 163 3.22 -6.93 -2.51
CA VAL A 163 2.14 -7.30 -1.57
C VAL A 163 2.46 -8.62 -0.88
N LYS A 164 2.96 -9.61 -1.64
CA LYS A 164 3.40 -10.89 -1.08
C LYS A 164 4.51 -10.69 -0.04
N ALA A 165 5.54 -9.92 -0.38
CA ALA A 165 6.64 -9.62 0.55
C ALA A 165 6.16 -8.86 1.81
N ALA A 166 5.14 -8.01 1.69
CA ALA A 166 4.51 -7.36 2.83
C ALA A 166 3.75 -8.37 3.70
N GLY A 167 3.03 -9.32 3.09
CA GLY A 167 2.36 -10.42 3.79
C GLY A 167 3.32 -11.29 4.61
N GLU A 168 4.44 -11.72 4.01
CA GLU A 168 5.48 -12.50 4.68
C GLU A 168 6.11 -11.74 5.88
N LEU A 169 6.22 -10.41 5.77
CA LEU A 169 6.68 -9.58 6.87
C LEU A 169 5.66 -9.53 8.01
N LEU A 170 4.38 -9.38 7.67
CA LEU A 170 3.29 -9.34 8.62
C LEU A 170 3.22 -10.65 9.39
N ASP A 171 3.19 -11.80 8.71
CA ASP A 171 3.15 -13.11 9.36
C ASP A 171 4.29 -13.28 10.39
N LYS A 172 5.51 -12.94 10.00
CA LYS A 172 6.70 -13.04 10.86
C LYS A 172 6.64 -12.18 12.13
N HIS A 173 5.89 -11.08 12.11
CA HIS A 173 5.96 -10.05 13.15
C HIS A 173 4.63 -9.73 13.84
N ALA A 174 3.50 -10.11 13.26
CA ALA A 174 2.16 -9.82 13.74
C ALA A 174 1.98 -10.35 15.17
N HIS A 175 2.42 -11.58 15.45
CA HIS A 175 2.27 -12.20 16.76
C HIS A 175 3.38 -11.86 17.76
N ASN A 176 4.23 -10.87 17.50
CA ASN A 176 5.31 -10.51 18.43
C ASN A 176 4.81 -9.54 19.53
N PRO A 177 4.57 -10.01 20.78
CA PRO A 177 4.03 -9.16 21.84
C PRO A 177 4.98 -8.03 22.24
N LEU A 178 6.30 -8.20 22.07
CA LEU A 178 7.28 -7.17 22.42
C LEU A 178 7.22 -5.97 21.47
N LEU A 179 6.99 -6.20 20.17
CA LEU A 179 6.82 -5.13 19.20
C LEU A 179 5.60 -4.27 19.54
N ARG A 180 4.48 -4.94 19.87
CA ARG A 180 3.24 -4.30 20.27
C ARG A 180 3.40 -3.47 21.56
N LEU A 181 4.02 -4.04 22.59
CA LEU A 181 4.31 -3.32 23.85
C LEU A 181 5.18 -2.09 23.59
N THR A 182 6.21 -2.22 22.76
CA THR A 182 7.13 -1.13 22.42
C THR A 182 6.41 0.01 21.71
N LEU A 183 5.55 -0.28 20.73
CA LEU A 183 4.76 0.74 20.06
C LEU A 183 3.79 1.42 21.02
N ASN A 184 3.07 0.65 21.84
CA ASN A 184 2.16 1.22 22.84
C ASN A 184 2.86 2.21 23.78
N TRP A 185 4.06 1.88 24.26
CA TRP A 185 4.84 2.77 25.13
C TRP A 185 5.39 4.01 24.40
N THR A 186 5.68 3.90 23.11
CA THR A 186 6.24 4.99 22.31
C THR A 186 5.19 5.95 21.73
N LYS A 187 3.90 5.71 21.94
CA LYS A 187 2.80 6.58 21.45
C LYS A 187 2.95 8.05 21.85
N LYS A 188 3.13 8.35 23.14
CA LYS A 188 3.29 9.73 23.63
C LYS A 188 4.57 10.41 23.10
N PRO A 189 5.76 9.75 23.13
CA PRO A 189 6.95 10.24 22.46
C PRO A 189 6.77 10.51 20.96
N ALA A 190 6.11 9.61 20.23
CA ALA A 190 5.87 9.76 18.80
C ALA A 190 4.98 10.98 18.51
N LYS A 191 3.89 11.15 19.26
CA LYS A 191 3.04 12.36 19.17
C LYS A 191 3.82 13.64 19.44
N LYS A 192 4.61 13.69 20.52
CA LYS A 192 5.44 14.86 20.83
C LYS A 192 6.51 15.13 19.77
N ALA A 193 7.00 14.07 19.13
CA ALA A 193 7.90 14.22 18.02
C ALA A 193 7.17 14.78 16.80
N GLY A 194 5.85 14.62 16.65
CA GLY A 194 5.14 14.86 15.39
C GLY A 194 5.36 13.69 14.43
N LEU A 195 5.06 12.47 14.93
CA LEU A 195 5.08 11.19 14.21
C LEU A 195 3.80 10.39 14.52
N GLU A 196 2.71 11.10 14.82
CA GLU A 196 1.48 10.49 15.33
C GLU A 196 0.81 9.58 14.31
N GLU A 197 0.82 9.97 13.03
CA GLU A 197 0.10 9.24 11.98
C GLU A 197 0.83 7.97 11.59
N LEU A 198 2.15 8.05 11.36
CA LEU A 198 2.93 6.85 11.07
C LEU A 198 2.95 5.88 12.25
N HIS A 199 3.06 6.40 13.48
CA HIS A 199 3.03 5.55 14.67
C HIS A 199 1.66 4.89 14.87
N GLY A 200 0.58 5.66 14.70
CA GLY A 200 -0.79 5.17 14.78
C GLY A 200 -1.08 4.09 13.75
N PHE A 201 -0.65 4.30 12.51
CA PHE A 201 -0.77 3.31 11.42
C PHE A 201 -0.09 1.98 11.79
N LEU A 202 1.16 2.03 12.26
CA LEU A 202 1.90 0.82 12.65
C LEU A 202 1.23 0.08 13.80
N LEU A 203 0.70 0.81 14.78
CA LEU A 203 0.01 0.22 15.92
C LEU A 203 -1.31 -0.45 15.50
N ARG A 204 -2.13 0.24 14.70
CA ARG A 204 -3.39 -0.31 14.17
C ARG A 204 -3.16 -1.55 13.31
N GLY A 205 -2.13 -1.53 12.47
CA GLY A 205 -1.76 -2.71 11.67
C GLY A 205 -1.38 -3.88 12.56
N LEU A 206 -0.49 -3.68 13.53
CA LEU A 206 -0.11 -4.77 14.45
C LEU A 206 -1.28 -5.27 15.27
N ASP A 207 -2.16 -4.40 15.77
CA ASP A 207 -3.36 -4.83 16.49
C ASP A 207 -4.30 -5.66 15.58
N ALA A 208 -4.53 -5.22 14.34
CA ALA A 208 -5.40 -5.90 13.38
C ALA A 208 -4.93 -7.32 13.02
N PHE A 209 -3.62 -7.49 12.80
CA PHE A 209 -3.03 -8.79 12.44
C PHE A 209 -2.73 -9.67 13.66
N TYR A 210 -2.52 -9.10 14.85
CA TYR A 210 -2.26 -9.88 16.08
C TYR A 210 -3.44 -10.77 16.47
N GLU A 211 -4.67 -10.33 16.17
CA GLU A 211 -5.90 -11.06 16.50
C GLU A 211 -6.20 -12.22 15.54
N MET A 212 -5.49 -12.30 14.40
CA MET A 212 -5.71 -13.33 13.39
C MET A 212 -4.87 -14.57 13.67
N SER A 213 -5.44 -15.77 13.50
CA SER A 213 -4.69 -17.01 13.72
C SER A 213 -3.72 -17.37 12.57
N ASP A 214 -4.04 -17.01 11.33
CA ASP A 214 -3.35 -17.50 10.13
C ASP A 214 -3.19 -16.41 9.05
N VAL A 215 -2.26 -15.47 9.28
CA VAL A 215 -1.98 -14.37 8.34
C VAL A 215 -1.47 -14.89 6.99
N ASP A 216 -0.62 -15.93 7.02
CA ASP A 216 -0.13 -16.60 5.81
C ASP A 216 -1.25 -17.12 4.91
N VAL A 217 -2.28 -17.77 5.48
CA VAL A 217 -3.41 -18.31 4.72
C VAL A 217 -4.21 -17.19 4.04
N LEU A 218 -4.45 -16.08 4.76
CA LEU A 218 -5.09 -14.91 4.19
C LEU A 218 -4.29 -14.38 2.99
N MET A 219 -3.00 -14.11 3.20
CA MET A 219 -2.15 -13.47 2.19
C MET A 219 -1.93 -14.38 0.99
N GLN A 220 -1.74 -15.68 1.18
CA GLN A 220 -1.61 -16.64 0.09
C GLN A 220 -2.88 -16.67 -0.77
N THR A 221 -4.05 -16.79 -0.13
CA THR A 221 -5.33 -16.86 -0.86
C THR A 221 -5.60 -15.58 -1.65
N LEU A 222 -5.34 -14.41 -1.05
CA LEU A 222 -5.49 -13.11 -1.69
C LEU A 222 -4.55 -12.97 -2.91
N ILE A 223 -3.27 -13.31 -2.75
CA ILE A 223 -2.28 -13.22 -3.84
C ILE A 223 -2.63 -14.18 -4.98
N GLU A 224 -3.03 -15.41 -4.68
CA GLU A 224 -3.40 -16.40 -5.69
C GLU A 224 -4.60 -15.93 -6.52
N ARG A 225 -5.65 -15.41 -5.87
CA ARG A 225 -6.85 -14.90 -6.55
C ARG A 225 -6.58 -13.63 -7.34
N GLU A 226 -5.89 -12.64 -6.77
CA GLU A 226 -5.56 -11.42 -7.51
C GLU A 226 -4.61 -11.70 -8.68
N SER A 227 -3.73 -12.70 -8.58
CA SER A 227 -2.92 -13.16 -9.72
C SER A 227 -3.79 -13.79 -10.81
N HIS A 228 -4.80 -14.57 -10.44
CA HIS A 228 -5.74 -15.16 -11.40
C HIS A 228 -6.58 -14.08 -12.10
N ILE A 229 -7.14 -13.14 -11.34
CA ILE A 229 -7.89 -11.99 -11.85
C ILE A 229 -7.01 -11.14 -12.79
N LEU A 230 -5.77 -10.85 -12.41
CA LEU A 230 -4.82 -10.14 -13.26
C LEU A 230 -4.61 -10.87 -14.59
N SER A 231 -4.37 -12.19 -14.54
CA SER A 231 -4.22 -13.00 -15.74
C SER A 231 -5.48 -12.96 -16.61
N ASN A 232 -6.67 -13.03 -16.02
CA ASN A 232 -7.92 -12.97 -16.75
C ASN A 232 -8.12 -11.61 -17.45
N ILE A 233 -7.83 -10.51 -16.75
CA ILE A 233 -7.87 -9.15 -17.32
C ILE A 233 -6.90 -9.05 -18.50
N LEU A 234 -5.64 -9.45 -18.35
CA LEU A 234 -4.63 -9.32 -19.39
C LEU A 234 -4.90 -10.21 -20.62
N ASN A 235 -5.57 -11.34 -20.42
CA ASN A 235 -5.93 -12.28 -21.50
C ASN A 235 -7.32 -12.04 -22.09
N ASN A 236 -7.99 -10.92 -21.76
CA ASN A 236 -9.34 -10.59 -22.24
C ASN A 236 -10.38 -11.70 -21.97
N ARG A 237 -10.28 -12.37 -20.81
CA ARG A 237 -11.28 -13.37 -20.43
C ARG A 237 -12.61 -12.69 -20.09
N PRO A 238 -13.76 -13.26 -20.49
CA PRO A 238 -15.05 -12.77 -20.03
C PRO A 238 -15.17 -12.95 -18.51
N ASN A 239 -15.82 -12.00 -17.83
CA ASN A 239 -16.05 -11.98 -16.38
C ASN A 239 -14.76 -12.23 -15.57
N PRO A 240 -13.72 -11.39 -15.69
CA PRO A 240 -12.39 -11.67 -15.14
C PRO A 240 -12.35 -11.79 -13.61
N PHE A 241 -13.41 -11.34 -12.93
CA PHE A 241 -13.56 -11.36 -11.47
C PHE A 241 -14.27 -12.61 -10.93
N GLN A 242 -14.82 -13.47 -11.79
CA GLN A 242 -15.41 -14.74 -11.37
C GLN A 242 -14.29 -15.78 -11.22
N SER A 243 -13.99 -16.14 -9.97
CA SER A 243 -12.99 -17.16 -9.60
C SER A 243 -13.64 -18.28 -8.80
#